data_AF-A0A952NUX0-F1
#
_entry.id   AF-A0A952NUX0-F1
#
_cell.length_a   1.000
_cell.length_b   1.000
_cell.length_c   1.000
_cell.angle_alpha   90.00
_cell.angle_beta   90.00
_cell.angle_gamma   90.00
#
_symmetry.space_group_name_H-M   'P 1'
#
loop_
_entity.id
_entity.type
_entity.pdbx_description
1 polymer ?
#
loop_
_entity_poly.entity_id
_entity_poly.type
_entity_poly.pdbx_seq_one_letter_code
_entity_poly.pdbx_strand_id
1 'polypeptide(L)'
;MIRDAIPAGASHLGTGLEGGSALLDRDVVKKDDGRVQEWPAEFSEKPFGDFISYAAYLPKGKYRVSYRVRLNSAGSFQLPPTRVEAMYAPETFAEAPNAVWTVTP
;
A
#
# COMPACT_ATOMS: atom_id res chain seq x y z
N MET A 1 -4.46 4.64 10.03
CA MET A 1 -4.74 4.06 8.71
C MET A 1 -3.78 4.63 7.68
N ILE A 2 -3.39 3.81 6.71
CA ILE A 2 -2.66 4.23 5.51
C ILE A 2 -3.66 4.22 4.36
N ARG A 3 -3.67 5.27 3.56
CA ARG A 3 -4.36 5.35 2.27
C ARG A 3 -3.32 5.70 1.22
N ASP A 4 -3.15 4.81 0.24
CA ASP A 4 -2.25 5.03 -0.89
C ASP A 4 -2.98 4.84 -2.21
N ALA A 5 -2.88 5.81 -3.10
CA ALA A 5 -3.56 5.72 -4.39
C ALA A 5 -2.78 4.81 -5.35
N ILE A 6 -3.50 4.09 -6.21
CA ILE A 6 -2.93 3.23 -7.24
C ILE A 6 -3.30 3.76 -8.63
N PRO A 7 -2.45 3.53 -9.66
CA PRO A 7 -2.76 3.94 -11.04
C PRO A 7 -4.12 3.42 -11.52
N ALA A 8 -4.82 4.25 -12.29
CA ALA A 8 -6.08 3.83 -12.90
C ALA A 8 -5.84 2.63 -13.85
N GLY A 9 -6.75 1.64 -13.80
CA GLY A 9 -6.59 0.39 -14.53
C GLY A 9 -5.66 -0.64 -13.86
N ALA A 10 -5.01 -0.29 -12.75
CA ALA A 10 -4.30 -1.26 -11.94
C ALA A 10 -5.26 -2.13 -11.11
N SER A 11 -4.84 -3.35 -10.80
CA SER A 11 -5.61 -4.29 -9.97
C SER A 11 -4.75 -4.82 -8.83
N HIS A 12 -5.31 -4.91 -7.63
CA HIS A 12 -4.61 -5.48 -6.49
C HIS A 12 -4.40 -6.98 -6.66
N LEU A 13 -3.20 -7.46 -6.31
CA LEU A 13 -2.88 -8.89 -6.28
C LEU A 13 -3.06 -9.46 -4.85
N GLY A 14 -3.35 -10.77 -4.76
CA GLY A 14 -3.48 -11.47 -3.48
C GLY A 14 -4.77 -11.12 -2.71
N THR A 15 -5.90 -11.01 -3.41
CA THR A 15 -7.25 -10.77 -2.83
C THR A 15 -8.09 -12.05 -2.69
N GLY A 16 -7.53 -13.23 -3.03
CA GLY A 16 -8.25 -14.51 -2.97
C GLY A 16 -9.25 -14.75 -4.11
N LEU A 17 -9.50 -13.77 -4.97
CA LEU A 17 -10.28 -13.89 -6.20
C LEU A 17 -9.32 -14.05 -7.39
N GLU A 18 -9.27 -15.26 -7.93
CA GLU A 18 -8.55 -15.73 -9.12
C GLU A 18 -7.01 -15.55 -9.17
N GLY A 19 -6.29 -16.68 -9.16
CA GLY A 19 -4.97 -16.82 -9.80
C GLY A 19 -3.74 -16.31 -9.05
N GLY A 20 -3.87 -15.62 -7.92
CA GLY A 20 -2.73 -15.20 -7.10
C GLY A 20 -2.21 -16.32 -6.22
N SER A 21 -1.26 -17.14 -6.71
CA SER A 21 -0.58 -18.16 -5.89
C SER A 21 -0.04 -17.56 -4.58
N ALA A 22 -0.17 -18.29 -3.46
CA ALA A 22 0.51 -18.02 -2.19
C ALA A 22 2.04 -17.88 -2.33
N LEU A 23 2.61 -18.31 -3.46
CA LEU A 23 4.01 -18.08 -3.86
C LEU A 23 4.34 -16.61 -4.10
N LEU A 24 3.37 -15.82 -4.60
CA LEU A 24 3.54 -14.38 -4.71
C LEU A 24 3.48 -13.74 -3.33
N ASP A 25 2.86 -14.34 -2.31
CA ASP A 25 2.78 -13.75 -0.96
C ASP A 25 4.10 -13.88 -0.17
N ARG A 26 5.07 -14.66 -0.68
CA ARG A 26 6.43 -14.74 -0.13
C ARG A 26 7.17 -13.41 -0.34
N ASP A 27 7.25 -12.65 0.75
CA ASP A 27 8.31 -11.71 1.09
C ASP A 27 8.79 -10.75 -0.02
N VAL A 28 8.26 -9.51 0.00
CA VAL A 28 9.12 -8.34 -0.23
C VAL A 28 9.75 -7.92 1.10
N VAL A 29 10.27 -8.88 1.88
CA VAL A 29 11.11 -8.54 3.02
C VAL A 29 12.48 -8.19 2.45
N LYS A 30 12.62 -6.93 2.06
CA LYS A 30 13.95 -6.32 2.03
C LYS A 30 14.51 -6.50 3.43
N LYS A 31 15.63 -7.22 3.56
CA LYS A 31 16.41 -7.35 4.79
C LYS A 31 16.69 -5.94 5.31
N ASP A 32 15.86 -5.49 6.23
CA ASP A 32 16.10 -4.26 6.98
C ASP A 32 16.94 -4.63 8.20
N ASP A 33 17.61 -3.64 8.79
CA ASP A 33 18.61 -3.79 9.87
C ASP A 33 18.00 -4.25 11.22
N GLY A 34 16.86 -4.96 11.20
CA GLY A 34 16.05 -5.30 12.36
C GLY A 34 15.30 -4.11 12.98
N ARG A 35 15.45 -2.90 12.42
CA ARG A 35 14.89 -1.64 12.95
C ARG A 35 13.54 -1.25 12.36
N VAL A 36 13.17 -1.81 11.21
CA VAL A 36 11.87 -1.57 10.55
C VAL A 36 10.97 -2.75 10.81
N GLN A 37 9.84 -2.49 11.46
CA GLN A 37 8.81 -3.47 11.77
C GLN A 37 7.85 -3.60 10.59
N GLU A 38 7.26 -4.79 10.42
CA GLU A 38 6.15 -4.95 9.51
C GLU A 38 4.93 -4.18 10.02
N TRP A 39 4.17 -3.59 9.10
CA TRP A 39 2.95 -2.90 9.44
C TRP A 39 1.91 -3.87 10.01
N PRO A 40 1.45 -3.69 11.28
CA PRO A 40 0.52 -4.62 11.93
C PRO A 40 -0.91 -4.38 11.44
N ALA A 41 -1.20 -4.78 10.20
CA ALA A 41 -2.53 -4.65 9.61
C ALA A 41 -3.52 -5.58 10.32
N GLU A 42 -4.56 -5.01 10.94
CA GLU A 42 -5.73 -5.79 11.37
C GLU A 42 -6.66 -6.05 10.19
N PHE A 43 -6.79 -5.06 9.30
CA PHE A 43 -7.62 -5.15 8.12
C PHE A 43 -7.01 -4.32 6.99
N SER A 44 -7.16 -4.78 5.75
CA SER A 44 -6.75 -4.03 4.57
C SER A 44 -7.82 -4.11 3.49
N GLU A 45 -8.24 -2.96 2.99
CA GLU A 45 -9.14 -2.82 1.86
C GLU A 45 -8.35 -2.54 0.59
N LYS A 46 -8.81 -3.12 -0.51
CA LYS A 46 -8.18 -3.04 -1.82
C LYS A 46 -9.19 -2.54 -2.88
N PRO A 47 -9.76 -1.32 -2.72
CA PRO A 47 -10.69 -0.75 -3.69
C PRO A 47 -10.02 -0.44 -5.04
N PHE A 48 -10.83 -0.22 -6.07
CA PHE A 48 -10.39 0.19 -7.41
C PHE A 48 -9.88 1.64 -7.41
N GLY A 49 -8.65 1.86 -6.97
CA GLY A 49 -8.02 3.18 -6.99
C GLY A 49 -7.21 3.52 -5.74
N ASP A 50 -7.44 2.81 -4.64
CA ASP A 50 -6.68 2.98 -3.41
C ASP A 50 -6.29 1.63 -2.80
N PHE A 51 -5.22 1.64 -2.03
CA PHE A 51 -4.89 0.67 -1.00
C PHE A 51 -5.16 1.32 0.35
N ILE A 52 -5.98 0.68 1.20
CA ILE A 52 -6.25 1.17 2.54
C ILE A 52 -5.87 0.09 3.55
N SER A 53 -5.10 0.45 4.57
CA SER A 53 -4.71 -0.48 5.63
C SER A 53 -4.93 0.11 7.01
N TYR A 54 -5.52 -0.69 7.89
CA TYR A 54 -5.88 -0.34 9.25
C TYR A 54 -5.01 -1.09 10.24
N ALA A 55 -4.46 -0.34 11.18
CA ALA A 55 -3.73 -0.89 12.32
C ALA A 55 -4.36 -0.29 13.58
N ALA A 56 -4.70 -1.15 14.54
CA ALA A 56 -5.27 -0.70 15.82
C ALA A 56 -4.25 0.08 16.66
N TYR A 57 -2.98 -0.34 16.63
CA TYR A 57 -1.95 0.23 17.47
C TYR A 57 -0.59 0.24 16.78
N LEU A 58 0.08 1.39 16.81
CA LEU A 58 1.45 1.58 16.32
C LEU A 58 2.31 2.18 17.44
N PRO A 59 3.20 1.39 18.08
CA PRO A 59 4.20 1.97 18.96
C PRO A 59 5.22 2.82 18.18
N LYS A 60 6.06 3.58 18.90
CA LYS A 60 7.10 4.39 18.26
C LYS A 60 8.07 3.49 17.49
N GLY A 61 8.22 3.73 16.20
CA GLY A 61 9.08 2.92 15.36
C GLY A 61 9.00 3.31 13.89
N LYS A 62 9.67 2.53 13.06
CA LYS A 62 9.54 2.59 11.60
C LYS A 62 8.75 1.37 11.16
N TYR A 63 7.74 1.59 10.33
CA TYR A 63 6.90 0.53 9.80
C TYR A 63 7.03 0.44 8.28
N ARG A 64 6.91 -0.77 7.76
CA ARG A 64 6.84 -1.03 6.32
C ARG A 64 5.56 -1.79 6.01
N VAL A 65 4.77 -1.22 5.12
CA VAL A 65 3.67 -1.92 4.45
C VAL A 65 4.11 -2.25 3.02
N SER A 66 3.71 -3.40 2.52
CA SER A 66 4.00 -3.81 1.15
C SER A 66 2.76 -4.45 0.55
N TYR A 67 2.39 -4.01 -0.63
CA TYR A 67 1.28 -4.55 -1.40
C TYR A 67 1.70 -4.64 -2.86
N ARG A 68 1.00 -5.48 -3.61
CA ARG A 68 1.32 -5.75 -5.02
C ARG A 68 0.14 -5.33 -5.88
N VAL A 69 0.45 -4.64 -6.97
CA VAL A 69 -0.52 -4.25 -7.99
C VAL A 69 -0.06 -4.75 -9.35
N ARG A 70 -1.01 -5.18 -10.17
CA ARG A 70 -0.82 -5.46 -11.58
C ARG A 70 -1.23 -4.22 -12.37
N LEU A 71 -0.36 -3.74 -13.25
CA LEU A 71 -0.63 -2.63 -14.14
C LEU A 71 -1.17 -3.19 -15.46
N ASN A 72 -2.40 -2.82 -15.83
CA ASN A 72 -3.04 -3.33 -17.07
C ASN A 72 -3.21 -2.28 -18.15
N SER A 73 -2.94 -1.01 -17.86
CA SER A 73 -3.17 0.11 -18.77
C SER A 73 -1.91 0.94 -18.93
N ALA A 74 -1.47 1.10 -20.17
CA ALA A 74 -0.34 1.97 -20.52
C ALA A 74 -0.77 3.45 -20.42
N GLY A 75 0.11 4.30 -19.91
CA GLY A 75 -0.19 5.71 -19.69
C GLY A 75 0.72 6.37 -18.65
N SER A 76 0.54 7.68 -18.47
CA SER A 76 1.18 8.44 -17.39
C SER A 76 0.14 8.81 -16.34
N PHE A 77 0.38 8.41 -15.10
CA PHE A 77 -0.55 8.60 -13.99
C PHE A 77 0.04 9.53 -12.95
N GLN A 78 -0.70 10.60 -12.64
CA GLN A 78 -0.43 11.48 -11.51
C GLN A 78 -1.27 10.99 -10.34
N LEU A 79 -0.61 10.49 -9.30
CA LEU A 79 -1.28 9.97 -8.12
C LEU A 79 -1.36 11.06 -7.05
N PRO A 80 -2.47 11.14 -6.30
CA PRO A 80 -2.51 11.96 -5.10
C PRO A 80 -1.46 11.45 -4.09
N PRO A 81 -1.05 12.29 -3.13
CA PRO A 81 -0.09 11.90 -2.11
C PRO A 81 -0.62 10.74 -1.26
N THR A 82 0.28 9.82 -0.88
CA THR A 82 0.00 8.80 0.12
C THR A 82 -0.23 9.48 1.46
N ARG A 83 -1.30 9.11 2.15
CA ARG A 83 -1.67 9.70 3.43
C ARG A 83 -1.68 8.66 4.53
N VAL A 84 -1.11 9.00 5.68
CA VAL A 84 -1.17 8.20 6.90
C VAL A 84 -1.79 9.07 7.97
N GLU A 85 -2.85 8.59 8.61
CA GLU A 85 -3.53 9.34 9.67
C GLU A 85 -4.05 8.45 10.79
N ALA A 86 -4.18 9.01 11.99
CA ALA A 86 -4.84 8.34 13.10
C ALA A 86 -6.36 8.47 12.95
N MET A 87 -7.07 7.34 12.90
CA MET A 87 -8.54 7.33 12.68
C MET A 87 -9.32 8.11 13.74
N TYR A 88 -8.81 8.14 14.97
CA TYR A 88 -9.45 8.78 16.12
C TYR A 88 -8.81 10.14 16.48
N ALA A 89 -7.82 10.59 15.71
CA ALA A 89 -7.13 11.86 15.89
C ALA A 89 -6.67 12.37 14.52
N PRO A 90 -7.60 12.82 13.66
CA PRO A 90 -7.31 13.17 12.26
C PRO A 90 -6.33 14.34 12.11
N GLU A 91 -6.13 15.14 13.16
CA GLU A 91 -5.07 16.15 13.24
C GLU A 91 -3.66 15.55 13.23
N THR A 92 -3.53 14.27 13.60
CA THR A 92 -2.29 13.51 13.52
C THR A 92 -2.21 12.78 12.18
N PHE A 93 -1.62 13.44 11.19
CA PHE A 93 -1.44 12.87 9.85
C PHE A 93 -0.07 13.21 9.26
N ALA A 94 0.31 12.44 8.24
CA ALA A 94 1.46 12.67 7.39
C ALA A 94 1.07 12.40 5.94
N GLU A 95 1.64 13.17 5.02
CA GLU A 95 1.43 13.01 3.58
C GLU A 95 2.79 12.91 2.88
N ALA A 96 2.89 11.98 1.93
CA ALA A 96 4.07 11.78 1.11
C ALA A 96 3.69 11.92 -0.37
N PRO A 97 4.39 12.78 -1.14
CA PRO A 97 4.09 12.94 -2.56
C PRO A 97 4.44 11.67 -3.35
N ASN A 98 3.54 11.25 -4.22
CA ASN A 98 3.78 10.15 -5.15
C ASN A 98 4.48 10.66 -6.42
N ALA A 99 5.44 9.87 -6.91
CA ALA A 99 6.05 10.13 -8.22
C ALA A 99 5.04 9.92 -9.35
N VAL A 100 5.32 10.47 -10.53
CA VAL A 100 4.53 10.17 -11.74
C VAL A 100 4.86 8.74 -12.18
N TRP A 101 3.82 7.93 -12.39
CA TRP A 101 3.97 6.57 -12.88
C TRP A 101 3.83 6.56 -14.40
N THR A 102 4.87 6.14 -15.12
CA THR A 102 4.79 5.88 -16.56
C THR A 102 4.75 4.38 -16.79
N VAL A 103 3.61 3.89 -17.28
CA VAL A 103 3.38 2.48 -17.61
C VAL A 103 3.52 2.30 -19.11
N THR A 104 4.49 1.49 -19.53
CA THR A 104 4.67 1.10 -20.93
C THR A 104 3.94 -0.20 -21.24
N PRO A 105 3.51 -0.42 -22.49
CA PRO A 105 2.92 -1.69 -22.94
C PRO A 105 3.87 -2.89 -22.80
#